data_AF-A0A9W9NRD3-F1
#
_entry.id   AF-A0A9W9NRD3-F1
#
_cell.length_a   1.000
_cell.length_b   1.000
_cell.length_c   1.000
_cell.angle_alpha   90.00
_cell.angle_beta   90.00
_cell.angle_gamma   90.00
#
_symmetry.space_group_name_H-M   'P 1'
#
loop_
_entity.id
_entity.type
_entity.pdbx_description
1 polymer ?
#
loop_
_entity_poly.entity_id
_entity_poly.type
_entity_poly.pdbx_seq_one_letter_code
_entity_poly.pdbx_strand_id
1 'polypeptide(L)'
;MSAIPPALRIESMRDLLSLAASLASWRTLALILAFINLKNLPFVWHFRLLYHFATNLRLKPSAPFFPKGKAIVDAQGKPTHPVFVPVRVTSRTPLLETDYNMHKSNSTYFTDLDVSRTALVSRLYSPGVGLVSKELDKEFLATAQKEGKRAPKKKPVIIVLGSVYCSFKREIKPFELYEMHSKVISWDKKWMYILTCFMRPARGANGEKELLATALSKYVVKKGRLTVAPERILRLGGFLPTPPEGSQVKDAPVDSSAEASAIATPASGEGITATGGVDGSLVREVLKLNDDQIPEKETLDEQKNTNSDSWSPEEWTWERIEQERLRGLGVVEGYINLDDRLHQEWM
;
A
#
# COMPACT_ATOMS: atom_id res chain seq x y z
N MET A 1 -3.98 46.99 41.72
CA MET A 1 -3.47 46.61 40.39
C MET A 1 -2.10 47.26 40.21
N SER A 2 -1.02 46.53 40.49
CA SER A 2 0.35 47.07 40.34
C SER A 2 0.77 46.90 38.88
N ALA A 3 0.98 48.03 38.18
CA ALA A 3 1.50 48.04 36.82
C ALA A 3 3.01 47.74 36.88
N ILE A 4 3.42 46.65 36.22
CA ILE A 4 4.82 46.27 36.07
C ILE A 4 5.57 47.45 35.42
N PRO A 5 6.68 47.93 35.99
CA PRO A 5 7.38 49.11 35.47
C PRO A 5 7.91 48.87 34.06
N PRO A 6 7.86 49.87 33.16
CA PRO A 6 8.19 49.74 31.74
C PRO A 6 9.63 49.29 31.49
N ALA A 7 10.57 49.59 32.40
CA ALA A 7 11.96 49.14 32.32
C ALA A 7 12.11 47.60 32.39
N LEU A 8 11.36 46.93 33.29
CA LEU A 8 11.37 45.47 33.40
C LEU A 8 10.79 44.78 32.15
N ARG A 9 9.85 45.43 31.45
CA ARG A 9 9.34 44.94 30.16
C ARG A 9 10.37 45.09 29.03
N ILE A 10 11.12 46.18 29.00
CA ILE A 10 12.11 46.45 27.96
C ILE A 10 13.34 45.55 28.13
N GLU A 11 13.80 45.32 29.36
CA GLU A 11 14.87 44.35 29.66
C GLU A 11 14.43 42.93 29.31
N SER A 12 13.23 42.52 29.72
CA SER A 12 12.67 41.21 29.31
C SER A 12 12.54 41.06 27.80
N MET A 13 12.16 42.13 27.07
CA MET A 13 12.10 42.12 25.60
C MET A 13 13.51 42.09 24.98
N ARG A 14 14.49 42.78 25.54
CA ARG A 14 15.90 42.73 25.09
C ARG A 14 16.51 41.35 25.34
N ASP A 15 16.19 40.72 26.46
CA ASP A 15 16.64 39.37 26.79
C ASP A 15 15.98 38.33 25.87
N LEU A 16 14.69 38.50 25.55
CA LEU A 16 14.01 37.67 24.55
C LEU A 16 14.59 37.88 23.14
N LEU A 17 14.91 39.12 22.76
CA LEU A 17 15.53 39.45 21.48
C LEU A 17 16.98 38.97 21.39
N SER A 18 17.75 39.02 22.48
CA SER A 18 19.12 38.51 22.53
C SER A 18 19.16 36.98 22.53
N LEU A 19 18.22 36.33 23.23
CA LEU A 19 18.01 34.89 23.15
C LEU A 19 17.57 34.49 21.74
N ALA A 20 16.62 35.20 21.13
CA ALA A 20 16.20 34.98 19.74
C ALA A 20 17.34 35.22 18.74
N ALA A 21 18.19 36.22 18.95
CA ALA A 21 19.36 36.49 18.13
C ALA A 21 20.45 35.41 18.30
N SER A 22 20.65 34.88 19.51
CA SER A 22 21.56 33.76 19.78
C SER A 22 21.04 32.44 19.17
N LEU A 23 19.72 32.27 19.13
CA LEU A 23 19.01 31.19 18.44
C LEU A 23 18.84 31.47 16.93
N ALA A 24 19.20 32.65 16.44
CA ALA A 24 19.19 32.99 15.01
C ALA A 24 20.53 32.69 14.34
N SER A 25 21.31 31.76 14.89
CA SER A 25 22.42 31.17 14.15
C SER A 25 21.87 30.36 12.97
N TRP A 26 22.56 30.38 11.83
CA TRP A 26 22.16 29.58 10.66
C TRP A 26 22.03 28.09 11.01
N ARG A 27 22.81 27.60 11.98
CA ARG A 27 22.75 26.22 12.48
C ARG A 27 21.43 25.95 13.18
N THR A 28 20.97 26.86 14.04
CA THR A 28 19.69 26.74 14.73
C THR A 28 18.54 26.82 13.73
N LEU A 29 18.60 27.73 12.75
CA LEU A 29 17.60 27.81 11.68
C LEU A 29 17.57 26.51 10.85
N ALA A 30 18.72 25.96 10.49
CA ALA A 30 18.82 24.69 9.78
C ALA A 30 18.24 23.52 10.59
N LEU A 31 18.49 23.47 11.90
CA LEU A 31 17.91 22.47 12.80
C LEU A 31 16.39 22.62 12.93
N ILE A 32 15.88 23.84 13.04
CA ILE A 32 14.43 24.11 13.06
C ILE A 32 13.78 23.68 11.74
N LEU A 33 14.37 24.04 10.60
CA LEU A 33 13.89 23.62 9.29
C LEU A 33 13.93 22.10 9.12
N ALA A 34 14.99 21.43 9.59
CA ALA A 34 15.10 19.98 9.56
C ALA A 34 14.05 19.31 10.46
N PHE A 35 13.77 19.87 11.64
CA PHE A 35 12.76 19.35 12.56
C PHE A 35 11.34 19.51 12.01
N ILE A 36 11.00 20.71 11.52
CA ILE A 36 9.70 21.00 10.93
C ILE A 36 9.44 20.13 9.70
N ASN A 37 10.50 19.78 8.96
CA ASN A 37 10.45 18.94 7.77
C ASN A 37 11.06 17.56 7.99
N LEU A 38 10.96 17.01 9.20
CA LEU A 38 11.53 15.72 9.55
C LEU A 38 11.11 14.62 8.57
N LYS A 39 9.85 14.65 8.13
CA LYS A 39 9.28 13.72 7.14
C LYS A 39 10.01 13.72 5.79
N ASN A 40 10.61 14.85 5.42
CA ASN A 40 11.31 15.07 4.14
C ASN A 40 12.82 14.81 4.24
N LEU A 41 13.36 14.53 5.43
CA LEU A 41 14.77 14.20 5.57
C LEU A 41 15.12 12.90 4.82
N PRO A 42 16.36 12.75 4.33
CA PRO A 42 16.82 11.53 3.69
C PRO A 42 16.49 10.29 4.53
N PHE A 43 16.09 9.21 3.85
CA PHE A 43 15.71 7.92 4.45
C PHE A 43 14.44 7.90 5.33
N VAL A 44 13.88 9.03 5.74
CA VAL A 44 12.67 9.03 6.60
C VAL A 44 11.47 8.38 5.91
N TRP A 45 11.29 8.62 4.61
CA TRP A 45 10.28 7.89 3.82
C TRP A 45 10.51 6.36 3.86
N HIS A 46 11.75 5.90 3.69
CA HIS A 46 12.10 4.48 3.74
C HIS A 46 11.81 3.90 5.13
N PHE A 47 12.15 4.60 6.21
CA PHE A 47 11.86 4.16 7.57
C PHE A 47 10.35 4.07 7.84
N ARG A 48 9.55 5.02 7.35
CA ARG A 48 8.07 4.95 7.46
C ARG A 48 7.50 3.74 6.74
N LEU A 49 8.04 3.42 5.55
CA LEU A 49 7.66 2.25 4.78
C LEU A 49 8.07 0.94 5.47
N LEU A 50 9.36 0.84 5.83
CA LEU A 50 9.97 -0.31 6.51
C LEU A 50 9.38 -0.57 7.89
N TYR A 51 8.96 0.47 8.61
CA TYR A 51 8.26 0.35 9.88
C TYR A 51 7.03 -0.55 9.72
N HIS A 52 6.17 -0.25 8.75
CA HIS A 52 4.98 -1.06 8.50
C HIS A 52 5.32 -2.49 8.07
N PHE A 53 6.35 -2.68 7.24
CA PHE A 53 6.81 -4.03 6.90
C PHE A 53 7.31 -4.81 8.12
N ALA A 54 8.20 -4.23 8.91
CA ALA A 54 8.77 -4.88 10.08
C ALA A 54 7.69 -5.16 11.12
N THR A 55 6.77 -4.20 11.39
CA THR A 55 5.71 -4.42 12.37
C THR A 55 4.72 -5.48 11.94
N ASN A 56 4.34 -5.51 10.66
CA ASN A 56 3.30 -6.40 10.16
C ASN A 56 3.83 -7.81 9.84
N LEU A 57 5.08 -7.93 9.39
CA LEU A 57 5.66 -9.21 8.95
C LEU A 57 6.58 -9.86 10.00
N ARG A 58 7.19 -9.08 10.91
CA ARG A 58 8.27 -9.60 11.78
C ARG A 58 8.04 -9.41 13.28
N LEU A 59 7.60 -8.24 13.71
CA LEU A 59 7.50 -7.93 15.15
C LEU A 59 6.18 -8.40 15.77
N LYS A 60 5.12 -8.46 14.96
CA LYS A 60 3.81 -8.95 15.39
C LYS A 60 3.19 -9.90 14.36
N PRO A 61 3.89 -10.99 13.98
CA PRO A 61 3.40 -11.94 12.99
C PRO A 61 2.09 -12.62 13.45
N SER A 62 1.94 -12.85 14.75
CA SER A 62 0.72 -13.38 15.36
C SER A 62 -0.35 -12.33 15.69
N ALA A 63 -0.08 -11.04 15.43
CA ALA A 63 -1.14 -10.05 15.63
C ALA A 63 -2.19 -10.24 14.53
N PRO A 64 -3.45 -10.51 14.91
CA PRO A 64 -4.50 -10.76 13.94
C PRO A 64 -4.64 -9.57 12.99
N PHE A 65 -5.02 -9.83 11.74
CA PHE A 65 -5.25 -8.79 10.73
C PHE A 65 -6.16 -7.68 11.27
N PHE A 66 -7.14 -8.06 12.11
CA PHE A 66 -7.90 -7.16 13.00
C PHE A 66 -7.64 -7.44 14.48
N PRO A 67 -7.34 -6.42 15.31
CA PRO A 67 -7.26 -6.60 16.76
C PRO A 67 -8.53 -7.23 17.32
N LYS A 68 -8.39 -8.27 18.15
CA LYS A 68 -9.53 -8.95 18.81
C LYS A 68 -10.39 -7.91 19.54
N GLY A 69 -11.71 -7.97 19.34
CA GLY A 69 -12.68 -7.08 19.98
C GLY A 69 -12.98 -5.77 19.23
N LYS A 70 -12.39 -5.52 18.05
CA LYS A 70 -12.82 -4.42 17.18
C LYS A 70 -13.86 -4.90 16.17
N ALA A 71 -14.93 -4.12 16.01
CA ALA A 71 -15.96 -4.41 15.02
C ALA A 71 -15.36 -4.33 13.59
N ILE A 72 -15.65 -5.34 12.78
CA ILE A 72 -15.23 -5.44 11.38
C ILE A 72 -16.24 -4.65 10.56
N VAL A 73 -15.97 -3.35 10.41
CA VAL A 73 -16.89 -2.42 9.77
C VAL A 73 -16.25 -1.68 8.63
N ASP A 74 -17.08 -1.26 7.67
CA ASP A 74 -16.69 -0.35 6.62
C ASP A 74 -16.47 1.08 7.15
N ALA A 75 -16.14 2.01 6.24
CA ALA A 75 -15.94 3.41 6.60
C ALA A 75 -17.21 4.10 7.14
N GLN A 76 -18.37 3.49 6.94
CA GLN A 76 -19.70 3.97 7.35
C GLN A 76 -20.20 3.26 8.62
N GLY A 77 -19.43 2.32 9.18
CA GLY A 77 -19.81 1.57 10.38
C GLY A 77 -20.69 0.34 10.12
N LYS A 78 -20.90 -0.07 8.86
CA LYS A 78 -21.66 -1.27 8.52
C LYS A 78 -20.76 -2.51 8.59
N PRO A 79 -21.26 -3.67 9.06
CA PRO A 79 -20.51 -4.93 9.02
C PRO A 79 -20.01 -5.24 7.62
N THR A 80 -18.72 -5.54 7.49
CA THR A 80 -18.08 -5.85 6.21
C THR A 80 -17.16 -7.06 6.33
N HIS A 81 -16.84 -7.69 5.21
CA HIS A 81 -15.90 -8.79 5.19
C HIS A 81 -14.47 -8.27 5.50
N PRO A 82 -13.65 -9.01 6.28
CA PRO A 82 -12.25 -8.67 6.58
C PRO A 82 -11.43 -8.04 5.44
N VAL A 83 -11.53 -8.61 4.24
CA VAL A 83 -10.78 -8.15 3.05
C VAL A 83 -11.10 -6.70 2.67
N PHE A 84 -12.33 -6.25 2.88
CA PHE A 84 -12.82 -4.93 2.45
C PHE A 84 -12.72 -3.85 3.53
N VAL A 85 -12.24 -4.20 4.74
CA VAL A 85 -12.11 -3.24 5.84
C VAL A 85 -10.98 -2.23 5.53
N PRO A 86 -11.22 -0.93 5.76
CA PRO A 86 -10.19 0.07 5.58
C PRO A 86 -9.15 0.06 6.70
N VAL A 87 -7.88 0.16 6.32
CA VAL A 87 -6.75 0.48 7.20
C VAL A 87 -6.54 1.99 7.21
N ARG A 88 -6.44 2.56 8.42
CA ARG A 88 -6.25 4.00 8.63
C ARG A 88 -4.79 4.32 8.95
N VAL A 89 -4.18 5.22 8.17
CA VAL A 89 -2.87 5.83 8.46
C VAL A 89 -3.05 7.34 8.52
N THR A 90 -2.44 8.01 9.50
CA THR A 90 -2.48 9.47 9.63
C THR A 90 -1.16 10.09 9.18
N SER A 91 -1.23 11.27 8.57
CA SER A 91 -0.05 12.05 8.19
C SER A 91 -0.33 13.54 8.31
N ARG A 92 0.72 14.34 8.18
CA ARG A 92 0.66 15.81 8.11
C ARG A 92 1.46 16.27 6.89
N THR A 93 1.21 17.52 6.47
CA THR A 93 1.91 18.18 5.36
C THR A 93 2.99 19.13 5.91
N PRO A 94 4.25 18.70 6.08
CA PRO A 94 5.35 19.62 6.35
C PRO A 94 5.47 20.71 5.29
N LEU A 95 6.18 21.79 5.61
CA LEU A 95 6.37 22.91 4.70
C LEU A 95 7.04 22.51 3.38
N LEU A 96 7.98 21.56 3.39
CA LEU A 96 8.63 21.06 2.18
C LEU A 96 7.75 20.12 1.33
N GLU A 97 6.52 19.83 1.77
CA GLU A 97 5.52 19.16 0.94
C GLU A 97 4.50 20.12 0.33
N THR A 98 4.62 21.43 0.58
CA THR A 98 3.71 22.42 0.00
C THR A 98 4.23 22.94 -1.33
N ASP A 99 3.32 23.27 -2.24
CA ASP A 99 3.64 23.91 -3.52
C ASP A 99 3.62 25.45 -3.41
N TYR A 100 3.71 26.13 -4.56
CA TYR A 100 3.69 27.60 -4.67
C TYR A 100 2.38 28.23 -4.15
N ASN A 101 1.28 27.48 -4.10
CA ASN A 101 0.01 27.93 -3.56
C ASN A 101 -0.12 27.70 -2.05
N MET A 102 0.95 27.26 -1.38
CA MET A 102 0.99 26.99 0.05
C MET A 102 0.02 25.89 0.51
N HIS A 103 -0.28 24.94 -0.37
CA HIS A 103 -1.04 23.72 -0.03
C HIS A 103 -0.22 22.49 -0.38
N LYS A 104 -0.61 21.31 0.12
CA LYS A 104 0.06 20.05 -0.18
C LYS A 104 0.19 19.88 -1.69
N SER A 105 1.43 19.78 -2.17
CA SER A 105 1.73 19.57 -3.57
C SER A 105 1.14 18.25 -4.05
N ASN A 106 0.51 18.26 -5.23
CA ASN A 106 -0.13 17.09 -5.84
C ASN A 106 0.82 15.88 -5.94
N SER A 107 2.11 16.10 -6.17
CA SER A 107 3.12 15.03 -6.27
C SER A 107 3.38 14.34 -4.92
N THR A 108 3.19 15.03 -3.80
CA THR A 108 3.50 14.50 -2.46
C THR A 108 2.37 13.65 -1.88
N TYR A 109 1.23 13.50 -2.58
CA TYR A 109 0.21 12.53 -2.20
C TYR A 109 0.72 11.10 -2.39
N PHE A 110 1.54 10.86 -3.43
CA PHE A 110 2.06 9.54 -3.75
C PHE A 110 3.01 8.99 -2.67
N THR A 111 3.82 9.85 -2.04
CA THR A 111 4.73 9.43 -0.97
C THR A 111 3.99 8.91 0.26
N ASP A 112 2.82 9.48 0.58
CA ASP A 112 1.98 8.99 1.66
C ASP A 112 1.08 7.82 1.24
N LEU A 113 0.70 7.75 -0.04
CA LEU A 113 0.02 6.58 -0.61
C LEU A 113 0.88 5.32 -0.47
N ASP A 114 2.19 5.40 -0.71
CA ASP A 114 3.12 4.28 -0.51
C ASP A 114 3.02 3.73 0.91
N VAL A 115 3.11 4.61 1.91
CA VAL A 115 3.03 4.25 3.34
C VAL A 115 1.67 3.64 3.68
N SER A 116 0.57 4.28 3.26
CA SER A 116 -0.79 3.84 3.56
C SER A 116 -1.12 2.47 2.93
N ARG A 117 -0.76 2.29 1.65
CA ARG A 117 -0.99 1.03 0.93
C ARG A 117 -0.08 -0.08 1.46
N THR A 118 1.17 0.23 1.79
CA THR A 118 2.07 -0.72 2.44
C THR A 118 1.50 -1.22 3.77
N ALA A 119 0.91 -0.35 4.59
CA ALA A 119 0.27 -0.74 5.84
C ALA A 119 -0.88 -1.76 5.65
N LEU A 120 -1.64 -1.63 4.56
CA LEU A 120 -2.71 -2.56 4.19
C LEU A 120 -2.17 -3.85 3.55
N VAL A 121 -1.40 -3.72 2.46
CA VAL A 121 -0.95 -4.84 1.62
C VAL A 121 -0.06 -5.80 2.39
N SER A 122 0.86 -5.28 3.20
CA SER A 122 1.76 -6.14 4.00
C SER A 122 1.01 -7.02 4.99
N ARG A 123 -0.12 -6.55 5.52
CA ARG A 123 -0.97 -7.30 6.43
C ARG A 123 -1.90 -8.26 5.70
N LEU A 124 -2.48 -7.84 4.58
CA LEU A 124 -3.49 -8.62 3.86
C LEU A 124 -2.87 -9.80 3.11
N TYR A 125 -1.67 -9.60 2.56
CA TYR A 125 -0.98 -10.63 1.78
C TYR A 125 -0.19 -11.60 2.66
N SER A 126 0.01 -11.31 3.95
CA SER A 126 0.52 -12.27 4.92
C SER A 126 -0.65 -12.93 5.66
N PRO A 127 -0.70 -14.26 5.86
CA PRO A 127 0.31 -15.27 5.51
C PRO A 127 0.25 -15.76 4.06
N GLY A 128 -0.76 -15.36 3.28
CA GLY A 128 -1.09 -15.95 1.97
C GLY A 128 0.09 -16.06 1.00
N VAL A 129 0.93 -15.02 0.87
CA VAL A 129 2.10 -15.02 0.00
C VAL A 129 3.15 -16.05 0.43
N GLY A 130 3.35 -16.24 1.74
CA GLY A 130 4.29 -17.24 2.26
C GLY A 130 3.83 -18.66 1.92
N LEU A 131 2.54 -18.94 2.08
CA LEU A 131 1.93 -20.22 1.75
C LEU A 131 1.94 -20.48 0.23
N VAL A 132 1.53 -19.50 -0.58
CA VAL A 132 1.61 -19.58 -2.04
C VAL A 132 3.04 -19.85 -2.49
N SER A 133 4.04 -19.18 -1.90
CA SER A 133 5.43 -19.42 -2.26
C SER A 133 5.81 -20.88 -2.08
N LYS A 134 5.52 -21.45 -0.89
CA LYS A 134 5.85 -22.85 -0.57
C LYS A 134 5.08 -23.85 -1.45
N GLU A 135 3.83 -23.59 -1.80
CA GLU A 135 3.06 -24.42 -2.73
C GLU A 135 3.64 -24.38 -4.14
N LEU A 136 3.90 -23.18 -4.68
CA LEU A 136 4.45 -23.01 -6.02
C LEU A 136 5.83 -23.65 -6.16
N ASP A 137 6.68 -23.62 -5.13
CA ASP A 137 7.96 -24.33 -5.18
C ASP A 137 7.78 -25.84 -5.29
N LYS A 138 6.80 -26.41 -4.59
CA LYS A 138 6.48 -27.84 -4.69
C LYS A 138 5.92 -28.19 -6.07
N GLU A 139 5.03 -27.35 -6.60
CA GLU A 139 4.49 -27.51 -7.96
C GLU A 139 5.61 -27.46 -9.00
N PHE A 140 6.51 -26.47 -8.93
CA PHE A 140 7.64 -26.35 -9.85
C PHE A 140 8.61 -27.53 -9.73
N LEU A 141 8.85 -28.04 -8.52
CA LEU A 141 9.66 -29.24 -8.31
C LEU A 141 8.99 -30.49 -8.89
N ALA A 142 7.68 -30.68 -8.66
CA ALA A 142 6.93 -31.81 -9.18
C ALA A 142 6.87 -31.81 -10.72
N THR A 143 6.65 -30.64 -11.33
CA THR A 143 6.69 -30.48 -12.79
C THR A 143 8.08 -30.75 -13.34
N ALA A 144 9.14 -30.24 -12.71
CA ALA A 144 10.51 -30.52 -13.14
C ALA A 144 10.87 -32.01 -13.04
N GLN A 145 10.41 -32.71 -12.00
CA GLN A 145 10.58 -34.15 -11.85
C GLN A 145 9.83 -34.92 -12.94
N LYS A 146 8.59 -34.55 -13.25
CA LYS A 146 7.80 -35.15 -14.35
C LYS A 146 8.46 -34.95 -15.71
N GLU A 147 9.08 -33.79 -15.94
CA GLU A 147 9.78 -33.46 -17.19
C GLU A 147 11.24 -33.93 -17.24
N GLY A 148 11.75 -34.58 -16.18
CA GLY A 148 13.16 -35.02 -16.09
C GLY A 148 14.17 -33.86 -16.06
N LYS A 149 13.72 -32.64 -15.75
CA LYS A 149 14.56 -31.43 -15.70
C LYS A 149 15.17 -31.24 -14.31
N ARG A 150 16.29 -30.52 -14.25
CA ARG A 150 16.91 -30.12 -12.99
C ARG A 150 15.93 -29.31 -12.14
N ALA A 151 15.95 -29.54 -10.83
CA ALA A 151 15.17 -28.76 -9.86
C ALA A 151 15.36 -27.25 -10.07
N PRO A 152 14.26 -26.48 -10.25
CA PRO A 152 14.34 -25.05 -10.48
C PRO A 152 14.83 -24.32 -9.23
N LYS A 153 15.58 -23.23 -9.43
CA LYS A 153 15.96 -22.34 -8.34
C LYS A 153 14.71 -21.66 -7.76
N LYS A 154 14.59 -21.65 -6.44
CA LYS A 154 13.53 -20.91 -5.75
C LYS A 154 13.65 -19.42 -6.06
N LYS A 155 12.51 -18.78 -6.33
CA LYS A 155 12.43 -17.36 -6.67
C LYS A 155 11.57 -16.64 -5.65
N PRO A 156 11.93 -15.41 -5.26
CA PRO A 156 11.14 -14.64 -4.32
C PRO A 156 9.78 -14.31 -4.92
N VAL A 157 8.79 -14.14 -4.04
CA VAL A 157 7.53 -13.54 -4.41
C VAL A 157 7.70 -12.03 -4.40
N ILE A 158 7.23 -11.39 -5.47
CA ILE A 158 7.34 -9.97 -5.71
C ILE A 158 5.95 -9.37 -5.82
N ILE A 159 5.64 -8.38 -4.98
CA ILE A 159 4.43 -7.57 -5.12
C ILE A 159 4.84 -6.27 -5.82
N VAL A 160 4.24 -5.99 -6.97
CA VAL A 160 4.58 -4.85 -7.83
C VAL A 160 3.39 -3.92 -7.94
N LEU A 161 3.64 -2.64 -7.73
CA LEU A 161 2.70 -1.58 -8.09
C LEU A 161 2.67 -1.37 -9.60
N GLY A 162 1.51 -1.58 -10.23
CA GLY A 162 1.32 -1.48 -11.67
C GLY A 162 1.00 -0.06 -12.15
N SER A 163 0.00 0.58 -11.54
CA SER A 163 -0.25 2.01 -11.74
C SER A 163 -0.97 2.62 -10.54
N VAL A 164 -0.97 3.95 -10.48
CA VAL A 164 -1.67 4.74 -9.47
C VAL A 164 -2.37 5.89 -10.16
N TYR A 165 -3.61 6.13 -9.75
CA TYR A 165 -4.38 7.30 -10.12
C TYR A 165 -4.74 8.05 -8.84
N CYS A 166 -4.68 9.39 -8.87
CA CYS A 166 -5.10 10.23 -7.76
C CYS A 166 -5.93 11.41 -8.28
N SER A 167 -7.04 11.69 -7.62
CA SER A 167 -7.93 12.80 -7.91
C SER A 167 -8.09 13.67 -6.67
N PHE A 168 -7.78 14.96 -6.81
CA PHE A 168 -7.77 15.95 -5.74
C PHE A 168 -9.12 16.67 -5.69
N LYS A 169 -9.72 16.79 -4.49
CA LYS A 169 -11.05 17.39 -4.30
C LYS A 169 -11.00 18.67 -3.46
N ARG A 170 -10.16 18.69 -2.43
CA ARG A 170 -9.96 19.85 -1.53
C ARG A 170 -8.49 19.99 -1.18
N GLU A 171 -8.08 21.22 -0.90
CA GLU A 171 -6.71 21.53 -0.46
C GLU A 171 -6.43 20.99 0.95
N ILE A 172 -5.15 20.69 1.18
CA ILE A 172 -4.60 20.34 2.50
C ILE A 172 -3.59 21.42 2.87
N LYS A 173 -3.83 22.09 3.99
CA LYS A 173 -3.02 23.22 4.47
C LYS A 173 -1.70 22.74 5.11
N PRO A 174 -0.70 23.63 5.24
CA PRO A 174 0.54 23.29 5.92
C PRO A 174 0.26 22.82 7.35
N PHE A 175 0.92 21.74 7.74
CA PHE A 175 0.80 21.04 9.03
C PHE A 175 -0.58 20.47 9.38
N GLU A 176 -1.53 20.54 8.45
CA GLU A 176 -2.87 19.99 8.64
C GLU A 176 -2.80 18.47 8.81
N LEU A 177 -3.54 17.94 9.79
CA LEU A 177 -3.69 16.51 10.02
C LEU A 177 -4.73 15.94 9.06
N TYR A 178 -4.37 14.88 8.34
CA TYR A 178 -5.29 14.09 7.52
C TYR A 178 -5.12 12.60 7.77
N GLU A 179 -6.18 11.86 7.47
CA GLU A 179 -6.27 10.41 7.51
C GLU A 179 -6.27 9.87 6.08
N MET A 180 -5.60 8.75 5.85
CA MET A 180 -5.68 7.96 4.64
C MET A 180 -6.33 6.64 5.00
N HIS A 181 -7.44 6.35 4.35
CA HIS A 181 -8.18 5.10 4.54
C HIS A 181 -8.00 4.26 3.29
N SER A 182 -7.13 3.26 3.36
CA SER A 182 -6.86 2.33 2.26
C SER A 182 -7.66 1.05 2.47
N LYS A 183 -8.40 0.59 1.45
CA LYS A 183 -9.09 -0.70 1.44
C LYS A 183 -8.96 -1.39 0.09
N VAL A 184 -9.11 -2.71 0.07
CA VAL A 184 -9.37 -3.43 -1.17
C VAL A 184 -10.75 -3.04 -1.67
N ILE A 185 -10.84 -2.65 -2.94
CA ILE A 185 -12.14 -2.40 -3.59
C ILE A 185 -12.57 -3.62 -4.41
N SER A 186 -11.64 -4.29 -5.10
CA SER A 186 -11.89 -5.50 -5.88
C SER A 186 -10.56 -6.16 -6.30
N TRP A 187 -10.65 -7.31 -6.96
CA TRP A 187 -9.55 -7.98 -7.65
C TRP A 187 -10.05 -8.73 -8.88
N ASP A 188 -9.17 -8.93 -9.85
CA ASP A 188 -9.37 -9.82 -11.00
C ASP A 188 -8.38 -11.01 -10.95
N LYS A 189 -8.11 -11.66 -12.10
CA LYS A 189 -7.16 -12.79 -12.21
C LYS A 189 -5.68 -12.39 -12.03
N LYS A 190 -5.34 -11.11 -12.20
CA LYS A 190 -3.98 -10.58 -12.28
C LYS A 190 -3.71 -9.46 -11.26
N TRP A 191 -4.68 -8.58 -11.05
CA TRP A 191 -4.57 -7.33 -10.32
C TRP A 191 -5.46 -7.30 -9.09
N MET A 192 -4.91 -6.78 -8.01
CA MET A 192 -5.64 -6.33 -6.83
C MET A 192 -5.81 -4.82 -6.89
N TYR A 193 -7.03 -4.33 -6.68
CA TYR A 193 -7.35 -2.91 -6.71
C TYR A 193 -7.55 -2.37 -5.30
N ILE A 194 -6.83 -1.29 -4.99
CA ILE A 194 -6.86 -0.61 -3.68
C ILE A 194 -7.40 0.80 -3.87
N LEU A 195 -8.47 1.11 -3.14
CA LEU A 195 -9.01 2.46 -3.00
C LEU A 195 -8.39 3.10 -1.76
N THR A 196 -7.86 4.30 -1.91
CA THR A 196 -7.42 5.13 -0.78
C THR A 196 -8.15 6.46 -0.78
N CYS A 197 -8.82 6.78 0.32
CA CYS A 197 -9.47 8.08 0.53
C CYS A 197 -8.65 8.91 1.52
N PHE A 198 -8.26 10.12 1.12
CA PHE A 198 -7.71 11.13 2.02
C PHE A 198 -8.86 11.87 2.66
N MET A 199 -8.92 11.88 3.98
CA MET A 199 -10.01 12.41 4.77
C MET A 199 -9.47 13.39 5.81
N ARG A 200 -10.16 14.52 5.99
CA ARG A 200 -9.98 15.38 7.16
C ARG A 200 -10.64 14.70 8.36
N PRO A 201 -9.97 14.58 9.51
CA PRO A 201 -10.59 14.05 10.72
C PRO A 201 -11.82 14.86 11.11
N ALA A 202 -12.82 14.18 11.67
CA ALA A 202 -14.02 14.82 12.18
C ALA A 202 -13.69 15.85 13.27
N ARG A 203 -14.35 17.02 13.22
CA ARG A 203 -14.27 18.01 14.30
C ARG A 203 -15.32 17.68 15.37
N GLY A 204 -14.89 16.98 16.42
CA GLY A 204 -15.76 16.56 17.53
C GLY A 204 -16.50 15.25 17.28
N ALA A 205 -17.30 14.82 18.26
CA ALA A 205 -17.95 13.50 18.28
C ALA A 205 -18.98 13.30 17.15
N ASN A 206 -19.66 14.38 16.72
CA ASN A 206 -20.69 14.35 15.66
C ASN A 206 -20.20 14.96 14.34
N GLY A 207 -18.90 15.21 14.20
CA GLY A 207 -18.36 15.81 12.98
C GLY A 207 -18.34 14.80 11.83
N GLU A 208 -18.68 15.25 10.63
CA GLU A 208 -18.45 14.46 9.42
C GLU A 208 -16.98 14.55 9.00
N LYS A 209 -16.46 13.46 8.45
CA LYS A 209 -15.13 13.45 7.83
C LYS A 209 -15.25 14.05 6.43
N GLU A 210 -14.36 14.97 6.09
CA GLU A 210 -14.39 15.60 4.77
C GLU A 210 -13.43 14.90 3.81
N LEU A 211 -13.89 14.59 2.59
CA LEU A 211 -13.06 14.01 1.55
C LEU A 211 -12.13 15.06 0.92
N LEU A 212 -10.82 14.78 0.96
CA LEU A 212 -9.75 15.64 0.45
C LEU A 212 -9.29 15.18 -0.94
N ALA A 213 -9.08 13.88 -1.10
CA ALA A 213 -8.64 13.26 -2.34
C ALA A 213 -9.00 11.78 -2.37
N THR A 214 -9.06 11.21 -3.58
CA THR A 214 -9.29 9.78 -3.81
C THR A 214 -8.21 9.23 -4.71
N ALA A 215 -7.67 8.06 -4.38
CA ALA A 215 -6.66 7.40 -5.18
C ALA A 215 -7.02 5.92 -5.43
N LEU A 216 -6.66 5.43 -6.61
CA LEU A 216 -6.76 4.04 -7.00
C LEU A 216 -5.36 3.50 -7.30
N SER A 217 -5.12 2.24 -6.94
CA SER A 217 -3.86 1.56 -7.24
C SER A 217 -4.13 0.13 -7.65
N LYS A 218 -3.36 -0.37 -8.64
CA LYS A 218 -3.39 -1.79 -9.03
C LYS A 218 -2.07 -2.48 -8.68
N TYR A 219 -2.15 -3.61 -7.99
CA TYR A 219 -1.00 -4.42 -7.58
C TYR A 219 -1.03 -5.80 -8.23
N VAL A 220 0.12 -6.28 -8.70
CA VAL A 220 0.29 -7.64 -9.22
C VAL A 220 1.29 -8.38 -8.36
N VAL A 221 1.03 -9.67 -8.14
CA VAL A 221 1.96 -10.56 -7.45
C VAL A 221 2.62 -11.49 -8.44
N LYS A 222 3.94 -11.62 -8.37
CA LYS A 222 4.74 -12.45 -9.28
C LYS A 222 5.68 -13.36 -8.52
N LYS A 223 5.81 -14.61 -8.99
CA LYS A 223 6.89 -15.51 -8.59
C LYS A 223 7.74 -15.82 -9.82
N GLY A 224 8.85 -15.12 -9.96
CA GLY A 224 9.62 -15.11 -11.20
C GLY A 224 8.81 -14.52 -12.36
N ARG A 225 8.52 -15.32 -13.40
CA ARG A 225 7.70 -14.90 -14.55
C ARG A 225 6.22 -15.24 -14.35
N LEU A 226 5.88 -16.11 -13.39
CA LEU A 226 4.50 -16.49 -13.12
C LEU A 226 3.79 -15.36 -12.39
N THR A 227 2.61 -14.99 -12.88
CA THR A 227 1.69 -14.10 -12.17
C THR A 227 0.79 -14.92 -11.27
N VAL A 228 0.66 -14.51 -10.01
CA VAL A 228 -0.17 -15.18 -9.01
C VAL A 228 -1.47 -14.41 -8.87
N ALA A 229 -2.60 -15.10 -9.03
CA ALA A 229 -3.92 -14.52 -8.85
C ALA A 229 -4.14 -14.03 -7.40
N PRO A 230 -4.65 -12.81 -7.19
CA PRO A 230 -4.97 -12.30 -5.85
C PRO A 230 -5.90 -13.22 -5.07
N GLU A 231 -6.87 -13.85 -5.73
CA GLU A 231 -7.80 -14.80 -5.11
C GLU A 231 -7.08 -15.98 -4.46
N ARG A 232 -6.05 -16.54 -5.12
CA ARG A 232 -5.24 -17.65 -4.56
C ARG A 232 -4.54 -17.21 -3.28
N ILE A 233 -4.00 -16.00 -3.25
CA ILE A 233 -3.32 -15.43 -2.08
C ILE A 233 -4.31 -15.24 -0.93
N LEU A 234 -5.47 -14.64 -1.19
CA LEU A 234 -6.49 -14.39 -0.18
C LEU A 234 -7.06 -15.70 0.40
N ARG A 235 -7.29 -16.70 -0.45
CA ARG A 235 -7.76 -18.03 -0.04
C ARG A 235 -6.77 -18.74 0.86
N LEU A 236 -5.50 -18.80 0.46
CA LEU A 236 -4.45 -19.39 1.32
C LEU A 236 -4.21 -18.55 2.57
N GLY A 237 -4.44 -17.24 2.51
CA GLY A 237 -4.39 -16.34 3.66
C GLY A 237 -5.51 -16.52 4.69
N GLY A 238 -6.51 -17.38 4.40
CA GLY A 238 -7.65 -17.63 5.29
C GLY A 238 -8.77 -16.58 5.17
N PHE A 239 -8.72 -15.75 4.13
CA PHE A 239 -9.68 -14.66 3.89
C PHE A 239 -10.77 -15.00 2.87
N LEU A 240 -10.71 -16.13 2.18
CA LEU A 240 -11.78 -16.53 1.27
C LEU A 240 -12.17 -17.99 1.54
N PRO A 241 -13.46 -18.33 1.44
CA PRO A 241 -13.90 -19.72 1.48
C PRO A 241 -13.44 -20.45 0.21
N THR A 242 -13.45 -21.78 0.27
CA THR A 242 -13.27 -22.60 -0.93
C THR A 242 -14.44 -22.34 -1.90
N PRO A 243 -14.19 -22.05 -3.18
CA PRO A 243 -15.26 -21.88 -4.16
C PRO A 243 -16.12 -23.15 -4.28
N PRO A 244 -17.43 -23.02 -4.51
CA PRO A 244 -18.29 -24.17 -4.84
C PRO A 244 -17.76 -24.94 -6.06
N GLU A 245 -17.93 -26.27 -6.07
CA GLU A 245 -17.58 -27.11 -7.22
C GLU A 245 -18.40 -26.66 -8.44
N GLY A 246 -17.74 -26.04 -9.42
CA GLY A 246 -18.37 -25.45 -10.61
C GLY A 246 -18.08 -23.96 -10.82
N SER A 247 -17.77 -23.21 -9.75
CA SER A 247 -17.33 -21.81 -9.82
C SER A 247 -15.84 -21.66 -10.17
N GLN A 248 -15.12 -22.78 -10.15
CA GLN A 248 -13.78 -22.89 -10.71
C GLN A 248 -13.89 -22.68 -12.22
N VAL A 249 -13.65 -21.44 -12.68
CA VAL A 249 -13.16 -21.25 -14.04
C VAL A 249 -11.91 -22.11 -14.10
N LYS A 250 -12.01 -23.27 -14.74
CA LYS A 250 -10.94 -24.28 -14.88
C LYS A 250 -9.63 -23.54 -14.89
N ASP A 251 -8.74 -23.87 -13.95
CA ASP A 251 -7.34 -23.52 -14.03
C ASP A 251 -6.93 -23.87 -15.46
N ALA A 252 -6.88 -22.85 -16.32
CA ALA A 252 -6.31 -23.00 -17.63
C ALA A 252 -4.91 -23.54 -17.37
N PRO A 253 -4.37 -24.41 -18.24
CA PRO A 253 -2.98 -24.84 -18.12
C PRO A 253 -2.16 -23.60 -17.84
N VAL A 254 -1.14 -23.72 -17.00
CA VAL A 254 -0.15 -22.66 -16.73
C VAL A 254 0.35 -22.14 -18.06
N ASP A 255 -0.39 -21.20 -18.63
CA ASP A 255 -0.14 -20.69 -19.95
C ASP A 255 0.92 -19.65 -19.65
N SER A 256 2.14 -20.05 -19.95
CA SER A 256 3.10 -19.16 -20.55
C SER A 256 2.50 -18.53 -21.81
N SER A 257 1.42 -17.75 -21.67
CA SER A 257 0.88 -16.96 -22.77
C SER A 257 1.83 -15.80 -22.96
N ALA A 258 2.46 -15.84 -24.13
CA ALA A 258 3.48 -14.97 -24.63
C ALA A 258 2.95 -13.57 -25.00
N GLU A 259 1.97 -13.04 -24.26
CA GLU A 259 1.41 -11.69 -24.47
C GLU A 259 1.51 -10.81 -23.21
N ALA A 260 2.53 -11.07 -22.40
CA ALA A 260 3.14 -10.05 -21.56
C ALA A 260 4.60 -9.83 -21.99
N SER A 261 4.83 -9.69 -23.29
CA SER A 261 6.10 -9.27 -23.86
C SER A 261 5.99 -7.89 -24.50
N ALA A 262 5.75 -6.90 -23.66
CA ALA A 262 6.21 -5.53 -23.88
C ALA A 262 6.73 -5.00 -22.54
N ILE A 263 7.75 -5.67 -22.00
CA ILE A 263 8.91 -5.14 -21.26
C ILE A 263 9.88 -6.33 -21.21
N ALA A 264 10.44 -6.65 -22.37
CA ALA A 264 11.75 -7.24 -22.48
C ALA A 264 12.61 -6.14 -23.12
N THR A 265 13.68 -5.72 -22.45
CA THR A 265 14.72 -4.91 -23.08
C THR A 265 15.23 -5.69 -24.29
N PRO A 266 15.12 -5.19 -25.54
CA PRO A 266 15.64 -5.90 -26.68
C PRO A 266 17.17 -5.84 -26.62
N ALA A 267 17.80 -7.00 -26.44
CA ALA A 267 19.20 -7.20 -26.77
C ALA A 267 19.30 -7.48 -28.28
N SER A 268 19.09 -6.46 -29.09
CA SER A 268 19.49 -6.41 -30.50
C SER A 268 19.41 -4.96 -30.93
N GLY A 269 20.57 -4.40 -31.24
CA GLY A 269 20.71 -2.99 -31.57
C GLY A 269 19.96 -2.64 -32.85
N GLU A 270 19.01 -1.73 -32.71
CA GLU A 270 18.66 -0.66 -33.66
C GLU A 270 17.52 0.15 -33.03
N GLY A 271 17.75 1.44 -32.75
CA GLY A 271 16.68 2.36 -32.35
C GLY A 271 16.97 3.25 -31.13
N ILE A 272 17.45 4.46 -31.43
CA ILE A 272 17.41 5.71 -30.65
C ILE A 272 18.29 5.79 -29.40
N THR A 273 19.47 6.34 -29.61
CA THR A 273 20.35 6.97 -28.63
C THR A 273 19.65 8.13 -27.90
N ALA A 274 19.15 7.85 -26.70
CA ALA A 274 19.08 8.83 -25.62
C ALA A 274 20.14 8.44 -24.59
N THR A 275 21.29 9.12 -24.65
CA THR A 275 22.36 8.99 -23.67
C THR A 275 21.83 9.35 -22.28
N GLY A 276 21.88 8.39 -21.34
CA GLY A 276 21.65 8.64 -19.92
C GLY A 276 20.25 8.29 -19.38
N GLY A 277 19.63 7.20 -19.86
CA GLY A 277 18.44 6.63 -19.23
C GLY A 277 18.80 5.76 -18.02
N VAL A 278 18.49 6.24 -16.83
CA VAL A 278 18.64 5.56 -15.54
C VAL A 278 18.03 4.16 -15.58
N ASP A 279 18.81 3.17 -15.14
CA ASP A 279 18.49 1.74 -15.06
C ASP A 279 17.04 1.49 -14.58
N GLY A 280 16.22 0.79 -15.37
CA GLY A 280 14.80 0.51 -15.12
C GLY A 280 14.51 -0.39 -13.90
N SER A 281 15.54 -0.64 -13.08
CA SER A 281 15.47 -1.12 -11.71
C SER A 281 15.08 -0.04 -10.70
N LEU A 282 15.11 1.24 -11.09
CA LEU A 282 14.94 2.36 -10.18
C LEU A 282 13.46 2.80 -10.18
N VAL A 283 12.81 2.60 -9.02
CA VAL A 283 11.47 3.10 -8.65
C VAL A 283 10.26 2.31 -9.18
N ARG A 284 10.32 0.96 -9.14
CA ARG A 284 9.09 0.20 -8.86
C ARG A 284 9.11 -0.15 -7.38
N GLU A 285 8.06 0.21 -6.64
CA GLU A 285 7.83 -0.32 -5.30
C GLU A 285 7.64 -1.84 -5.45
N VAL A 286 8.73 -2.56 -5.26
CA VAL A 286 8.86 -4.00 -5.49
C VAL A 286 9.09 -4.61 -4.13
N LEU A 287 8.02 -5.11 -3.52
CA LEU A 287 8.16 -5.87 -2.29
C LEU A 287 8.64 -7.26 -2.63
N LYS A 288 9.93 -7.51 -2.38
CA LYS A 288 10.54 -8.83 -2.52
C LYS A 288 10.49 -9.52 -1.16
N LEU A 289 9.75 -10.63 -1.10
CA LEU A 289 9.80 -11.56 0.02
C LEU A 289 10.67 -12.74 -0.40
N ASN A 290 11.87 -12.77 0.15
CA ASN A 290 12.78 -13.90 -0.01
C ASN A 290 12.38 -15.03 0.96
N ASP A 291 12.76 -16.26 0.63
CA ASP A 291 12.40 -17.44 1.41
C ASP A 291 12.90 -17.40 2.87
N ASP A 292 14.05 -16.77 3.13
CA ASP A 292 14.62 -16.57 4.48
C ASP A 292 13.79 -15.62 5.35
N GLN A 293 12.93 -14.80 4.72
CA GLN A 293 12.08 -13.83 5.41
C GLN A 293 10.65 -14.34 5.59
N ILE A 294 10.30 -15.49 4.99
CA ILE A 294 8.98 -16.09 5.11
C ILE A 294 8.94 -16.89 6.41
N PRO A 295 7.98 -16.62 7.31
CA PRO A 295 7.82 -17.39 8.54
C PRO A 295 7.69 -18.90 8.31
N GLU A 296 7.98 -19.69 9.34
CA GLU A 296 7.85 -21.15 9.30
C GLU A 296 6.40 -21.57 9.01
N LYS A 297 6.22 -22.76 8.44
CA LYS A 297 4.89 -23.16 7.94
C LYS A 297 3.84 -23.18 9.06
N GLU A 298 4.22 -23.64 10.25
CA GLU A 298 3.37 -23.70 11.43
C GLU A 298 2.84 -22.30 11.81
N THR A 299 3.72 -21.29 11.84
CA THR A 299 3.31 -19.90 12.13
C THR A 299 2.38 -19.31 11.06
N LEU A 300 2.56 -19.71 9.79
CA LEU A 300 1.67 -19.29 8.69
C LEU A 300 0.30 -19.97 8.77
N ASP A 301 0.26 -21.24 9.16
CA ASP A 301 -0.97 -22.01 9.34
C ASP A 301 -1.76 -21.48 10.57
N GLU A 302 -1.08 -21.10 11.66
CA GLU A 302 -1.72 -20.43 12.81
C GLU A 302 -2.31 -19.07 12.44
N GLN A 303 -1.59 -18.26 11.66
CA GLN A 303 -2.09 -16.99 11.13
C GLN A 303 -3.30 -17.20 10.22
N LYS A 304 -3.27 -18.22 9.35
CA LYS A 304 -4.37 -18.58 8.48
C LYS A 304 -5.62 -18.94 9.30
N ASN A 305 -5.47 -19.80 10.30
CA ASN A 305 -6.59 -20.19 11.18
C ASN A 305 -7.15 -18.97 11.91
N THR A 306 -6.30 -18.11 12.46
CA THR A 306 -6.72 -16.86 13.11
C THR A 306 -7.51 -15.94 12.17
N ASN A 307 -7.10 -15.85 10.91
CA ASN A 307 -7.83 -15.07 9.90
C ASN A 307 -9.17 -15.72 9.55
N SER A 308 -9.23 -17.04 9.41
CA SER A 308 -10.47 -17.77 9.15
C SER A 308 -11.46 -17.69 10.30
N ASP A 309 -10.98 -17.69 11.54
CA ASP A 309 -11.81 -17.52 12.75
C ASP A 309 -12.35 -16.08 12.92
N SER A 310 -11.81 -15.12 12.16
CA SER A 310 -12.20 -13.71 12.29
C SER A 310 -13.49 -13.34 11.56
N TRP A 311 -14.04 -14.24 10.75
CA TRP A 311 -15.29 -14.03 10.01
C TRP A 311 -16.08 -15.33 9.91
N SER A 312 -17.41 -15.22 9.79
CA SER A 312 -18.29 -16.38 9.66
C SER A 312 -18.61 -16.65 8.19
N PRO A 313 -18.41 -17.88 7.68
CA PRO A 313 -18.88 -18.30 6.36
C PRO A 313 -20.40 -18.24 6.19
N GLU A 314 -21.16 -18.31 7.29
CA GLU A 314 -22.63 -18.21 7.28
C GLU A 314 -23.08 -16.76 7.00
N GLU A 315 -22.36 -15.78 7.56
CA GLU A 315 -22.65 -14.36 7.34
C GLU A 315 -22.09 -13.88 6.00
N TRP A 316 -20.90 -14.37 5.64
CA TRP A 316 -20.18 -14.03 4.42
C TRP A 316 -19.98 -15.26 3.55
N THR A 317 -21.05 -15.63 2.84
CA THR A 317 -20.99 -16.71 1.86
C THR A 317 -20.09 -16.32 0.67
N TRP A 318 -19.64 -17.33 -0.09
CA TRP A 318 -18.85 -17.11 -1.29
C TRP A 318 -19.55 -16.15 -2.26
N GLU A 319 -20.85 -16.31 -2.47
CA GLU A 319 -21.65 -15.49 -3.38
C GLU A 319 -21.69 -14.03 -2.93
N ARG A 320 -21.81 -13.78 -1.62
CA ARG A 320 -21.84 -12.41 -1.08
C ARG A 320 -20.49 -11.71 -1.26
N ILE A 321 -19.38 -12.42 -1.04
CA ILE A 321 -18.03 -11.90 -1.26
C ILE A 321 -17.82 -11.64 -2.75
N GLU A 322 -18.27 -12.55 -3.61
CA GLU A 322 -18.17 -12.43 -5.06
C GLU A 322 -19.00 -11.26 -5.60
N GLN A 323 -20.21 -11.05 -5.08
CA GLN A 323 -21.04 -9.88 -5.39
C GLN A 323 -20.34 -8.57 -5.02
N GLU A 324 -19.72 -8.48 -3.83
CA GLU A 324 -18.95 -7.31 -3.44
C GLU A 324 -17.71 -7.11 -4.31
N ARG A 325 -17.02 -8.19 -4.68
CA ARG A 325 -15.89 -8.15 -5.62
C ARG A 325 -16.33 -7.60 -6.98
N LEU A 326 -17.39 -8.14 -7.57
CA LEU A 326 -17.91 -7.72 -8.88
C LEU A 326 -18.42 -6.27 -8.84
N ARG A 327 -19.12 -5.88 -7.78
CA ARG A 327 -19.54 -4.49 -7.54
C ARG A 327 -18.34 -3.55 -7.55
N GLY A 328 -17.29 -3.89 -6.81
CA GLY A 328 -16.06 -3.11 -6.78
C GLY A 328 -15.33 -3.05 -8.12
N LEU A 329 -15.40 -4.13 -8.91
CA LEU A 329 -14.81 -4.19 -10.25
C LEU A 329 -15.50 -3.22 -11.20
N GLY A 330 -16.83 -3.14 -11.15
CA GLY A 330 -17.60 -2.14 -11.90
C GLY A 330 -17.25 -0.70 -11.52
N VAL A 331 -16.96 -0.43 -10.24
CA VAL A 331 -16.51 0.90 -9.79
C VAL A 331 -15.15 1.29 -10.38
N VAL A 332 -14.24 0.34 -10.56
CA VAL A 332 -12.89 0.61 -11.09
C VAL A 332 -12.74 0.37 -12.59
N GLU A 333 -13.79 -0.06 -13.28
CA GLU A 333 -13.77 -0.40 -14.72
C GLU A 333 -13.18 0.73 -15.58
N GLY A 334 -13.61 1.97 -15.32
CA GLY A 334 -13.09 3.14 -16.03
C GLY A 334 -11.58 3.34 -15.86
N TYR A 335 -11.03 2.99 -14.68
CA TYR A 335 -9.60 3.05 -14.41
C TYR A 335 -8.83 1.87 -15.02
N ILE A 336 -9.43 0.67 -15.04
CA ILE A 336 -8.83 -0.53 -15.65
C ILE A 336 -8.56 -0.28 -17.14
N ASN A 337 -9.56 0.25 -17.84
CA ASN A 337 -9.52 0.47 -19.29
C ASN A 337 -8.86 1.80 -19.69
N LEU A 338 -8.46 2.64 -18.72
CA LEU A 338 -7.95 3.97 -19.00
C LEU A 338 -6.63 3.93 -19.76
N ASP A 339 -5.69 3.09 -19.32
CA ASP A 339 -4.35 3.00 -19.93
C ASP A 339 -4.44 2.61 -21.41
N ASP A 340 -5.30 1.63 -21.75
CA ASP A 340 -5.48 1.16 -23.12
C ASP A 340 -6.11 2.24 -24.01
N ARG A 341 -7.13 2.96 -23.50
CA ARG A 341 -7.76 4.08 -24.22
C ARG A 341 -6.79 5.24 -24.44
N LEU A 342 -5.97 5.57 -23.45
CA LEU A 342 -4.95 6.62 -23.59
C LEU A 342 -3.87 6.23 -24.60
N HIS A 343 -3.49 4.95 -24.64
CA HIS A 343 -2.53 4.47 -25.63
C HIS A 343 -3.10 4.54 -27.04
N GLN A 344 -4.38 4.16 -27.22
CA GLN A 344 -5.08 4.26 -28.50
C GLN A 344 -5.25 5.71 -28.98
N GLU A 345 -5.39 6.69 -28.08
CA GLU A 345 -5.45 8.10 -28.45
C GLU A 345 -4.08 8.67 -28.89
N TRP A 346 -3.00 8.12 -28.35
CA TRP A 346 -1.64 8.57 -28.66
C TRP A 346 -1.09 8.00 -29.97
N MET A 347 -1.46 6.75 -30.29
CA MET A 347 -1.03 6.03 -31.50
C MET A 347 -1.88 6.42 -32.69
#